data_AF-A0A1X1ZIY3-F1
#
_entry.id   AF-A0A1X1ZIY3-F1
#
_cell.length_a   1.000
_cell.length_b   1.000
_cell.length_c   1.000
_cell.angle_alpha   90.00
_cell.angle_beta   90.00
_cell.angle_gamma   90.00
#
_symmetry.space_group_name_H-M   'P 1'
#
loop_
_entity.id
_entity.type
_entity.pdbx_description
1 polymer ?
#
loop_
_entity_poly.entity_id
_entity_poly.type
_entity_poly.pdbx_seq_one_letter_code
_entity_poly.pdbx_strand_id
1 'polypeptide(L)'
;MGFIPPPSPSASAEQIREMYIAHQTRIRVGLILTVVSCGLAFPWAVAIAVQMQRIEGRWSPMALSQLIAGVALPLLYIMPVMAWASAAFRPDERPAELTRFANDLGWFPFVGVGSPAFIQSIAIAIVTLRDIRPNPVFKRWVAYFNIWCVLLFFAGALIYAFKSGPLAWNGVVAFWIPVVVFVAWIFVMTYVLLAAINDQEDELNATPAGIVEFESDLQHQVNRLSSELESIRQLMSRQPAPAQGS
;
A
#
# COMPACT_ATOMS: atom_id res chain seq x y z
N MET A 1 -3.73 -17.42 -15.86
CA MET A 1 -2.35 -17.68 -16.34
C MET A 1 -2.23 -19.16 -16.68
N GLY A 2 -1.92 -19.51 -17.93
CA GLY A 2 -1.88 -20.91 -18.38
C GLY A 2 -0.67 -21.74 -17.91
N PHE A 3 0.13 -21.22 -16.98
CA PHE A 3 1.33 -21.87 -16.41
C PHE A 3 1.34 -21.81 -14.87
N ILE A 4 0.17 -21.67 -14.25
CA ILE A 4 -0.01 -21.76 -12.79
C ILE A 4 -0.71 -23.09 -12.49
N PRO A 5 -0.16 -23.97 -11.64
CA PRO A 5 1.10 -23.81 -10.88
C PRO A 5 2.35 -23.71 -11.76
N PRO A 6 3.43 -23.06 -11.26
CA PRO A 6 4.68 -22.90 -12.01
C PRO A 6 5.23 -24.24 -12.51
N PRO A 7 5.79 -24.29 -13.73
CA PRO A 7 6.44 -25.49 -14.23
C PRO A 7 7.65 -25.85 -13.35
N SER A 8 8.02 -27.13 -13.32
CA SER A 8 9.18 -27.60 -12.55
C SER A 8 10.49 -26.97 -13.07
N PRO A 9 11.42 -26.52 -12.20
CA PRO A 9 12.75 -26.08 -12.63
C PRO A 9 13.57 -27.16 -13.32
N SER A 10 13.22 -28.42 -13.09
CA SER A 10 13.87 -29.58 -13.69
C SER A 10 13.19 -30.07 -14.97
N ALA A 11 12.15 -29.38 -15.46
CA ALA A 11 11.51 -29.68 -16.73
C ALA A 11 12.52 -29.52 -17.90
N SER A 12 12.43 -30.43 -18.87
CA SER A 12 13.18 -30.34 -20.12
C SER A 12 12.72 -29.14 -20.95
N ALA A 13 13.58 -28.70 -21.88
CA ALA A 13 13.26 -27.59 -22.75
C ALA A 13 12.00 -27.89 -23.60
N GLU A 14 11.86 -29.13 -24.06
CA GLU A 14 10.73 -29.62 -24.85
C GLU A 14 9.43 -29.53 -24.06
N GLN A 15 9.42 -30.01 -22.82
CA GLN A 15 8.24 -29.94 -21.95
C GLN A 15 7.78 -28.49 -21.71
N ILE A 16 8.72 -27.57 -21.50
CA ILE A 16 8.39 -26.16 -21.33
C ILE A 16 7.80 -25.59 -22.63
N ARG A 17 8.43 -25.87 -23.78
CA ARG A 17 7.93 -25.41 -25.08
C ARG A 17 6.52 -25.93 -25.37
N GLU A 18 6.27 -27.22 -25.14
CA GLU A 18 4.96 -27.84 -25.31
C GLU A 18 3.89 -27.20 -24.43
N MET A 19 4.21 -26.88 -23.16
CA MET A 19 3.30 -26.15 -22.28
C MET A 19 2.94 -24.78 -22.85
N TYR A 20 3.91 -24.02 -23.37
CA TYR A 20 3.65 -22.71 -23.98
C TYR A 20 2.78 -22.82 -25.24
N ILE A 21 2.96 -23.86 -26.06
CA ILE A 21 2.11 -24.12 -27.24
C ILE A 21 0.69 -24.48 -26.78
N ALA A 22 0.55 -25.43 -25.84
CA ALA A 22 -0.75 -25.93 -25.38
C ALA A 22 -1.60 -24.87 -24.65
N HIS A 23 -0.96 -23.88 -24.03
CA HIS A 23 -1.64 -22.88 -23.19
C HIS A 23 -1.46 -21.43 -23.67
N GLN A 24 -0.96 -21.23 -24.88
CA GLN A 24 -0.55 -19.94 -25.46
C GLN A 24 -1.56 -18.80 -25.21
N THR A 25 -2.83 -19.01 -25.58
CA THR A 25 -3.89 -18.00 -25.41
C THR A 25 -4.13 -17.66 -23.94
N ARG A 26 -4.23 -18.66 -23.07
CA ARG A 26 -4.46 -18.46 -21.62
C ARG A 26 -3.28 -17.76 -20.95
N ILE A 27 -2.06 -18.03 -21.43
CA ILE A 27 -0.85 -17.34 -20.99
C ILE A 27 -0.91 -15.87 -21.39
N ARG A 28 -1.13 -15.56 -22.67
CA ARG A 28 -1.17 -14.18 -23.17
C ARG A 28 -2.25 -13.34 -22.49
N VAL A 29 -3.46 -13.88 -22.34
CA VAL A 29 -4.55 -13.19 -21.62
C VAL A 29 -4.13 -12.90 -20.18
N GLY A 30 -3.52 -13.87 -19.49
CA GLY A 30 -3.02 -13.66 -18.14
C GLY A 30 -1.95 -12.56 -18.07
N LEU A 31 -1.00 -12.55 -19.01
CA LEU A 31 0.04 -11.53 -19.08
C LEU A 31 -0.53 -10.13 -19.30
N ILE A 32 -1.52 -9.98 -20.19
CA ILE A 32 -2.22 -8.70 -20.43
C ILE A 32 -2.89 -8.23 -19.14
N LEU A 33 -3.62 -9.11 -18.45
CA LEU A 33 -4.26 -8.77 -17.18
C LEU A 33 -3.23 -8.34 -16.13
N THR A 34 -2.08 -9.02 -16.04
CA THR A 34 -1.00 -8.63 -15.13
C THR A 34 -0.43 -7.24 -15.45
N VAL A 35 -0.21 -6.91 -16.73
CA VAL A 35 0.24 -5.55 -17.11
C VAL A 35 -0.75 -4.48 -16.65
N VAL A 36 -2.05 -4.72 -16.85
CA VAL A 36 -3.10 -3.79 -16.39
C VAL A 36 -3.09 -3.68 -14.86
N SER A 37 -2.98 -4.79 -14.14
CA SER A 37 -2.90 -4.80 -12.67
C SER A 37 -1.67 -4.06 -12.15
N CYS A 38 -0.52 -4.17 -12.82
CA CYS A 38 0.68 -3.39 -12.48
C CYS A 38 0.40 -1.87 -12.57
N GLY A 39 -0.40 -1.42 -13.54
CA GLY A 39 -0.82 -0.03 -13.67
C GLY A 39 -1.68 0.47 -12.51
N LEU A 40 -2.54 -0.40 -11.95
CA LEU A 40 -3.40 -0.05 -10.81
C LEU A 40 -2.64 0.01 -9.47
N ALA A 41 -1.48 -0.62 -9.39
CA ALA A 41 -0.67 -0.63 -8.16
C ALA A 41 -0.02 0.74 -7.85
N PHE A 42 0.20 1.59 -8.86
CA PHE A 42 0.78 2.93 -8.67
C PHE A 42 -0.08 3.84 -7.78
N PRO A 43 -1.37 4.13 -8.10
CA PRO A 43 -2.21 4.95 -7.24
C PRO A 43 -2.45 4.30 -5.87
N TRP A 44 -2.49 2.97 -5.81
CA TRP A 44 -2.62 2.24 -4.55
C TRP A 44 -1.42 2.46 -3.62
N ALA A 45 -0.19 2.39 -4.15
CA ALA A 45 1.02 2.70 -3.40
C ALA A 45 1.05 4.15 -2.91
N VAL A 46 0.60 5.10 -3.75
CA VAL A 46 0.46 6.52 -3.38
C VAL A 46 -0.52 6.71 -2.23
N ALA A 47 -1.69 6.07 -2.28
CA ALA A 47 -2.70 6.18 -1.24
C ALA A 47 -2.18 5.69 0.13
N ILE A 48 -1.43 4.59 0.16
CA ILE A 48 -0.76 4.13 1.39
C ILE A 48 0.25 5.16 1.89
N ALA A 49 1.10 5.69 1.01
CA ALA A 49 2.09 6.69 1.37
C ALA A 49 1.45 7.94 1.99
N VAL A 50 0.36 8.45 1.40
CA VAL A 50 -0.37 9.62 1.91
C VAL A 50 -0.90 9.37 3.32
N GLN A 51 -1.45 8.18 3.58
CA GLN A 51 -1.90 7.83 4.94
C GLN A 51 -0.74 7.71 5.92
N MET A 52 0.41 7.17 5.50
CA MET A 52 1.62 7.13 6.33
C MET A 52 2.17 8.54 6.61
N GLN A 53 2.07 9.48 5.66
CA GLN A 53 2.51 10.87 5.84
C GLN A 53 1.69 11.61 6.91
N ARG A 54 0.41 11.26 7.12
CA ARG A 54 -0.39 11.79 8.25
C ARG A 54 0.23 11.43 9.62
N ILE A 55 1.01 10.36 9.68
CA ILE A 55 1.67 9.87 10.90
C ILE A 55 3.02 10.55 11.08
N GLU A 56 3.85 10.61 10.03
CA GLU A 56 5.23 11.10 10.12
C GLU A 56 5.39 12.62 9.90
N GLY A 57 4.39 13.29 9.29
CA GLY A 57 4.41 14.73 9.04
C GLY A 57 5.32 15.15 7.88
N ARG A 58 6.07 16.25 8.03
CA ARG A 58 6.73 16.90 6.88
C ARG A 58 7.82 16.08 6.19
N TRP A 59 8.61 15.31 6.95
CA TRP A 59 9.82 14.66 6.42
C TRP A 59 9.65 13.15 6.11
N SER A 60 8.51 12.57 6.50
CA SER A 60 7.98 11.22 6.18
C SER A 60 8.91 10.21 5.47
N PRO A 61 10.03 9.79 6.09
CA PRO A 61 11.01 8.92 5.44
C PRO A 61 10.47 7.52 5.17
N MET A 62 9.61 6.98 6.04
CA MET A 62 9.04 5.65 5.83
C MET A 62 7.92 5.68 4.79
N ALA A 63 7.09 6.73 4.76
CA ALA A 63 6.10 6.90 3.71
C ALA A 63 6.77 7.01 2.33
N LEU A 64 7.86 7.76 2.21
CA LEU A 64 8.64 7.86 0.98
C LEU A 64 9.31 6.53 0.62
N SER A 65 9.82 5.79 1.61
CA SER A 65 10.40 4.46 1.39
C SER A 65 9.35 3.46 0.89
N GLN A 66 8.16 3.47 1.49
CA GLN A 66 7.02 2.67 1.02
C GLN A 66 6.62 3.07 -0.39
N LEU A 67 6.55 4.37 -0.70
CA LEU A 67 6.17 4.84 -2.03
C LEU A 67 7.16 4.38 -3.10
N ILE A 68 8.46 4.60 -2.87
CA ILE A 68 9.52 4.18 -3.80
C ILE A 68 9.46 2.67 -4.02
N ALA A 69 9.31 1.89 -2.96
CA ALA A 69 9.22 0.44 -3.05
C ALA A 69 7.92 -0.04 -3.72
N GLY A 70 6.79 0.63 -3.44
CA GLY A 70 5.49 0.34 -4.03
C GLY A 70 5.40 0.69 -5.52
N VAL A 71 6.16 1.69 -5.98
CA VAL A 71 6.32 2.03 -7.40
C VAL A 71 7.34 1.11 -8.09
N ALA A 72 8.42 0.75 -7.39
CA ALA A 72 9.44 -0.15 -7.92
C ALA A 72 8.90 -1.58 -8.13
N LEU A 73 8.01 -2.06 -7.26
CA LEU A 73 7.49 -3.44 -7.33
C LEU A 73 6.79 -3.74 -8.67
N PRO A 74 5.80 -2.96 -9.15
CA PRO A 74 5.19 -3.17 -10.47
C PRO A 74 6.21 -3.12 -11.61
N LEU A 75 7.18 -2.21 -11.55
CA LEU A 75 8.22 -2.08 -12.59
C LEU A 75 9.13 -3.30 -12.65
N LEU A 76 9.53 -3.84 -11.50
CA LEU A 76 10.30 -5.08 -11.43
C LEU A 76 9.48 -6.28 -11.89
N TYR A 77 8.16 -6.26 -11.72
CA TYR A 77 7.25 -7.31 -12.20
C TYR A 77 6.92 -7.21 -13.70
N ILE A 78 7.17 -6.07 -14.34
CA ILE A 78 7.10 -5.98 -15.80
C ILE A 78 8.19 -6.85 -16.45
N MET A 79 9.39 -6.93 -15.85
CA MET A 79 10.49 -7.75 -16.37
C MET A 79 10.11 -9.23 -16.58
N PRO A 80 9.59 -9.98 -15.58
CA PRO A 80 9.16 -11.35 -15.79
C PRO A 80 8.01 -11.48 -16.78
N VAL A 81 7.09 -10.51 -16.79
CA VAL A 81 5.98 -10.48 -17.76
C VAL A 81 6.52 -10.38 -19.18
N MET A 82 7.53 -9.55 -19.44
CA MET A 82 8.16 -9.44 -20.75
C MET A 82 8.91 -10.72 -21.15
N ALA A 83 9.58 -11.38 -20.20
CA ALA A 83 10.25 -12.65 -20.45
C ALA A 83 9.25 -13.76 -20.84
N TRP A 84 8.16 -13.91 -20.08
CA TRP A 84 7.10 -14.86 -20.39
C TRP A 84 6.31 -14.49 -21.65
N ALA A 85 6.08 -13.21 -21.90
CA ALA A 85 5.44 -12.74 -23.13
C ALA A 85 6.29 -13.10 -24.35
N SER A 86 7.61 -12.92 -24.26
CA SER A 86 8.53 -13.37 -25.29
C SER A 86 8.39 -14.87 -25.51
N ALA A 87 8.47 -15.70 -24.45
CA ALA A 87 8.30 -17.15 -24.55
C ALA A 87 6.97 -17.55 -25.21
N ALA A 88 5.88 -16.86 -24.88
CA ALA A 88 4.54 -17.13 -25.40
C ALA A 88 4.23 -16.53 -26.79
N PHE A 89 5.09 -15.66 -27.34
CA PHE A 89 4.78 -14.94 -28.59
C PHE A 89 4.86 -15.83 -29.83
N ARG A 90 5.73 -16.84 -29.84
CA ARG A 90 5.89 -17.81 -30.94
C ARG A 90 6.70 -19.04 -30.48
N PRO A 91 6.14 -19.82 -29.54
CA PRO A 91 6.87 -20.96 -28.96
C PRO A 91 7.13 -22.08 -29.98
N ASP A 92 6.30 -22.18 -31.01
CA ASP A 92 6.38 -23.11 -32.12
C ASP A 92 7.51 -22.79 -33.11
N GLU A 93 7.81 -21.51 -33.36
CA GLU A 93 8.89 -21.08 -34.28
C GLU A 93 10.30 -21.09 -33.66
N ARG A 94 10.43 -21.33 -32.35
CA ARG A 94 11.69 -21.17 -31.62
C ARG A 94 12.30 -22.49 -31.14
N PRO A 95 13.64 -22.57 -31.06
CA PRO A 95 14.32 -23.62 -30.32
C PRO A 95 13.78 -23.72 -28.88
N ALA A 96 13.60 -24.95 -28.40
CA ALA A 96 13.06 -25.22 -27.08
C ALA A 96 13.89 -24.55 -25.97
N GLU A 97 15.21 -24.54 -26.11
CA GLU A 97 16.14 -23.94 -25.13
C GLU A 97 15.94 -22.42 -24.97
N LEU A 98 15.60 -21.69 -26.04
CA LEU A 98 15.31 -20.26 -25.92
C LEU A 98 14.00 -20.00 -25.17
N THR A 99 13.01 -20.87 -25.36
CA THR A 99 11.73 -20.79 -24.64
C THR A 99 11.94 -21.11 -23.16
N ARG A 100 12.76 -22.12 -22.84
CA ARG A 100 13.13 -22.45 -21.47
C ARG A 100 13.90 -21.32 -20.79
N PHE A 101 14.91 -20.75 -21.46
CA PHE A 101 15.65 -19.62 -20.93
C PHE A 101 14.74 -18.42 -20.62
N ALA A 102 13.82 -18.08 -21.52
CA ALA A 102 12.85 -17.01 -21.31
C ALA A 102 11.83 -17.33 -20.21
N ASN A 103 11.43 -18.60 -20.07
CA ASN A 103 10.61 -19.07 -18.95
C ASN A 103 11.31 -18.84 -17.61
N ASP A 104 12.56 -19.28 -17.49
CA ASP A 104 13.35 -19.20 -16.28
C ASP A 104 13.63 -17.75 -15.91
N LEU A 105 13.93 -16.91 -16.92
CA LEU A 105 14.09 -15.45 -16.75
C LEU A 105 12.81 -14.76 -16.27
N GLY A 106 11.64 -15.38 -16.45
CA GLY A 106 10.41 -14.90 -15.82
C GLY A 106 10.24 -15.41 -14.38
N TRP A 107 10.48 -16.69 -14.11
CA TRP A 107 10.28 -17.25 -12.77
C TRP A 107 11.26 -16.73 -11.72
N PHE A 108 12.52 -16.51 -12.11
CA PHE A 108 13.54 -16.00 -11.18
C PHE A 108 13.18 -14.65 -10.56
N PRO A 109 12.94 -13.58 -11.34
CA PRO A 109 12.56 -12.30 -10.76
C PRO A 109 11.15 -12.33 -10.16
N PHE A 110 10.20 -13.11 -10.71
CA PHE A 110 8.85 -13.18 -10.15
C PHE A 110 8.82 -13.72 -8.72
N VAL A 111 9.54 -14.82 -8.45
CA VAL A 111 9.53 -15.46 -7.12
C VAL A 111 10.67 -14.93 -6.24
N GLY A 112 11.84 -14.69 -6.84
CA GLY A 112 13.06 -14.39 -6.12
C GLY A 112 13.26 -12.92 -5.76
N VAL A 113 12.53 -11.98 -6.38
CA VAL A 113 12.65 -10.54 -6.07
C VAL A 113 11.50 -10.10 -5.17
N GLY A 114 11.69 -10.27 -3.86
CA GLY A 114 10.77 -9.82 -2.81
C GLY A 114 11.15 -8.50 -2.15
N SER A 115 12.33 -7.93 -2.45
CA SER A 115 12.90 -6.81 -1.69
C SER A 115 12.02 -5.56 -1.61
N PRO A 116 11.26 -5.13 -2.65
CA PRO A 116 10.38 -3.99 -2.48
C PRO A 116 9.18 -4.29 -1.56
N ALA A 117 8.65 -5.53 -1.59
CA ALA A 117 7.59 -5.93 -0.67
C ALA A 117 8.08 -5.94 0.79
N PHE A 118 9.34 -6.29 1.02
CA PHE A 118 9.96 -6.22 2.35
C PHE A 118 10.03 -4.76 2.81
N ILE A 119 10.53 -3.85 1.97
CA ILE A 119 10.67 -2.44 2.30
C ILE A 119 9.29 -1.82 2.60
N GLN A 120 8.27 -2.10 1.78
CA GLN A 120 6.91 -1.63 2.03
C GLN A 120 6.39 -2.12 3.38
N SER A 121 6.49 -3.43 3.65
CA SER A 121 5.97 -4.02 4.87
C SER A 121 6.70 -3.53 6.13
N ILE A 122 8.03 -3.42 6.07
CA ILE A 122 8.85 -2.87 7.16
C ILE A 122 8.48 -1.41 7.43
N ALA A 123 8.38 -0.59 6.38
CA ALA A 123 8.05 0.82 6.51
C ALA A 123 6.65 1.01 7.12
N ILE A 124 5.64 0.26 6.65
CA ILE A 124 4.29 0.27 7.20
C ILE A 124 4.30 -0.14 8.68
N ALA A 125 5.02 -1.22 9.02
CA ALA A 125 5.09 -1.70 10.40
C ALA A 125 5.72 -0.68 11.34
N ILE A 126 6.85 -0.08 10.95
CA ILE A 126 7.56 0.93 11.75
C ILE A 126 6.68 2.15 11.99
N VAL A 127 6.06 2.70 10.94
CA VAL A 127 5.20 3.88 11.07
C VAL A 127 3.99 3.58 11.93
N THR A 128 3.35 2.44 11.73
CA THR A 128 2.17 2.03 12.51
C THR A 128 2.50 1.87 14.00
N LEU A 129 3.68 1.34 14.35
CA LEU A 129 4.10 1.21 15.75
C LEU A 129 4.49 2.56 16.39
N ARG A 130 4.94 3.53 15.59
CA ARG A 130 5.26 4.89 16.03
C ARG A 130 4.03 5.78 16.20
N ASP A 131 2.87 5.35 15.72
CA ASP A 131 1.63 6.09 15.85
C ASP A 131 1.12 6.07 17.31
N ILE A 132 1.27 7.20 17.99
CA ILE A 132 0.86 7.40 19.40
C ILE A 132 -0.45 8.15 19.55
N ARG A 133 -1.18 8.41 18.45
CA ARG A 133 -2.44 9.13 18.50
C ARG A 133 -3.52 8.33 19.25
N PRO A 134 -4.52 9.02 19.85
CA PRO A 134 -5.66 8.35 20.48
C PRO A 134 -6.45 7.48 19.48
N ASN A 135 -6.62 7.96 18.24
CA ASN A 135 -7.11 7.18 17.11
C ASN A 135 -5.97 7.00 16.07
N PRO A 136 -5.24 5.88 16.09
CA PRO A 136 -4.20 5.62 15.09
C PRO A 136 -4.79 5.44 13.68
N VAL A 137 -4.09 5.92 12.65
CA VAL A 137 -4.48 5.77 11.23
C VAL A 137 -4.49 4.30 10.84
N PHE A 138 -3.47 3.56 11.26
CA PHE A 138 -3.46 2.10 11.16
C PHE A 138 -3.45 1.52 12.58
N LYS A 139 -4.33 0.54 12.82
CA LYS A 139 -4.38 -0.15 14.11
C LYS A 139 -3.11 -0.99 14.29
N ARG A 140 -2.67 -1.19 15.55
CA ARG A 140 -1.39 -1.88 15.87
C ARG A 140 -1.26 -3.29 15.29
N TRP A 141 -2.37 -4.02 15.11
CA TRP A 141 -2.34 -5.35 14.51
C TRP A 141 -1.81 -5.34 13.06
N VAL A 142 -2.01 -4.22 12.33
CA VAL A 142 -1.49 -4.04 10.97
C VAL A 142 0.03 -4.08 10.95
N ALA A 143 0.69 -3.58 12.01
CA ALA A 143 2.13 -3.67 12.13
C ALA A 143 2.60 -5.12 12.30
N TYR A 144 1.98 -5.87 13.21
CA TYR A 144 2.32 -7.28 13.43
C TYR A 144 2.07 -8.11 12.17
N PHE A 145 0.95 -7.86 11.48
CA PHE A 145 0.66 -8.49 10.19
C PHE A 145 1.76 -8.24 9.16
N ASN A 146 2.20 -6.99 9.00
CA ASN A 146 3.28 -6.66 8.07
C ASN A 146 4.63 -7.28 8.49
N ILE A 147 4.94 -7.39 9.78
CA ILE A 147 6.12 -8.10 10.27
C ILE A 147 6.06 -9.59 9.87
N TRP A 148 4.90 -10.23 10.04
CA TRP A 148 4.69 -11.61 9.59
C TRP A 148 4.84 -11.77 8.08
N CYS A 149 4.34 -10.82 7.27
CA CYS A 149 4.52 -10.83 5.83
C CYS A 149 6.01 -10.84 5.43
N VAL A 150 6.84 -10.02 6.08
CA VAL A 150 8.29 -9.97 5.80
C VAL A 150 8.95 -11.34 6.02
N LEU A 151 8.64 -11.99 7.15
CA LEU A 151 9.20 -13.31 7.48
C LEU A 151 8.78 -14.38 6.45
N LEU A 152 7.52 -14.35 6.02
CA LEU A 152 6.98 -15.34 5.09
C LEU A 152 7.43 -15.11 3.64
N PHE A 153 7.62 -13.86 3.22
CA PHE A 153 8.13 -13.57 1.89
C PHE A 153 9.61 -13.92 1.72
N PHE A 154 10.39 -13.98 2.82
CA PHE A 154 11.82 -14.31 2.79
C PHE A 154 12.10 -15.68 2.12
N ALA A 155 11.17 -16.62 2.26
CA ALA A 155 11.27 -17.94 1.63
C ALA A 155 11.45 -17.88 0.10
N GLY A 156 10.81 -16.91 -0.58
CA GLY A 156 10.94 -16.72 -2.02
C GLY A 156 12.35 -16.34 -2.46
N ALA A 157 13.12 -15.63 -1.62
CA ALA A 157 14.48 -15.21 -1.95
C ALA A 157 15.49 -16.38 -2.07
N LEU A 158 15.12 -17.57 -1.58
CA LEU A 158 16.01 -18.75 -1.55
C LEU A 158 15.95 -19.58 -2.84
N ILE A 159 15.06 -19.27 -3.80
CA ILE A 159 14.86 -20.13 -4.98
C ILE A 159 16.10 -20.28 -5.87
N TYR A 160 17.06 -19.36 -5.79
CA TYR A 160 18.29 -19.42 -6.58
C TYR A 160 19.18 -20.63 -6.23
N ALA A 161 18.99 -21.22 -5.04
CA ALA A 161 19.79 -22.35 -4.56
C ALA A 161 19.14 -23.72 -4.79
N PHE A 162 17.85 -23.79 -5.16
CA PHE A 162 17.09 -25.05 -5.17
C PHE A 162 16.38 -25.30 -6.50
N LYS A 163 16.62 -26.47 -7.10
CA LYS A 163 15.97 -26.94 -8.35
C LYS A 163 14.78 -27.87 -8.12
N SER A 164 14.60 -28.35 -6.89
CA SER A 164 13.53 -29.27 -6.49
C SER A 164 13.18 -29.11 -5.01
N GLY A 165 12.06 -29.68 -4.60
CA GLY A 165 11.58 -29.65 -3.22
C GLY A 165 10.81 -28.37 -2.85
N PRO A 166 10.53 -28.15 -1.55
CA PRO A 166 9.63 -27.08 -1.09
C PRO A 166 10.16 -25.67 -1.36
N LEU A 167 11.48 -25.51 -1.52
CA LEU A 167 12.17 -24.24 -1.77
C LEU A 167 12.45 -23.96 -3.26
N ALA A 168 12.08 -24.86 -4.16
CA ALA A 168 12.10 -24.56 -5.60
C ALA A 168 11.01 -23.54 -5.98
N TRP A 169 11.14 -22.85 -7.11
CA TRP A 169 10.16 -21.82 -7.52
C TRP A 169 8.73 -22.35 -7.76
N ASN A 170 8.53 -23.68 -7.82
CA ASN A 170 7.23 -24.32 -7.91
C ASN A 170 6.81 -25.00 -6.59
N GLY A 171 7.62 -24.88 -5.55
CA GLY A 171 7.45 -25.51 -4.25
C GLY A 171 6.52 -24.75 -3.32
N VAL A 172 5.99 -25.45 -2.31
CA VAL A 172 5.01 -24.87 -1.37
C VAL A 172 5.57 -23.70 -0.56
N VAL A 173 6.85 -23.77 -0.15
CA VAL A 173 7.45 -22.76 0.73
C VAL A 173 7.88 -21.53 -0.06
N ALA A 174 8.50 -21.72 -1.23
CA ALA A 174 9.01 -20.61 -2.02
C ALA A 174 7.97 -19.94 -2.93
N PHE A 175 6.92 -20.66 -3.35
CA PHE A 175 5.89 -20.09 -4.25
C PHE A 175 4.56 -19.88 -3.54
N TRP A 176 3.94 -20.95 -3.03
CA TRP A 176 2.56 -20.88 -2.56
C TRP A 176 2.39 -20.02 -1.31
N ILE A 177 3.28 -20.14 -0.33
CA ILE A 177 3.24 -19.30 0.88
C ILE A 177 3.35 -17.82 0.51
N PRO A 178 4.39 -17.34 -0.20
CA PRO A 178 4.49 -15.94 -0.60
C PRO A 178 3.30 -15.44 -1.42
N VAL A 179 2.79 -16.24 -2.37
CA VAL A 179 1.64 -15.85 -3.19
C VAL A 179 0.39 -15.64 -2.33
N VAL A 180 0.06 -16.59 -1.46
CA VAL A 180 -1.11 -16.48 -0.57
C VAL A 180 -0.97 -15.30 0.37
N VAL A 181 0.22 -15.12 0.96
CA VAL A 181 0.51 -14.00 1.86
C VAL A 181 0.42 -12.67 1.11
N PHE A 182 0.90 -12.58 -0.12
CA PHE A 182 0.85 -11.35 -0.91
C PHE A 182 -0.59 -10.98 -1.28
N VAL A 183 -1.40 -11.97 -1.69
CA VAL A 183 -2.83 -11.76 -1.95
C VAL A 183 -3.56 -11.32 -0.68
N ALA A 184 -3.34 -12.01 0.45
CA ALA A 184 -3.91 -11.62 1.74
C ALA A 184 -3.46 -10.21 2.15
N TRP A 185 -2.20 -9.86 1.92
CA TRP A 185 -1.65 -8.54 2.19
C TRP A 185 -2.31 -7.45 1.37
N ILE A 186 -2.56 -7.65 0.07
CA ILE A 186 -3.30 -6.70 -0.75
C ILE A 186 -4.69 -6.44 -0.17
N PHE A 187 -5.44 -7.49 0.18
CA PHE A 187 -6.80 -7.33 0.70
C PHE A 187 -6.82 -6.65 2.07
N VAL A 188 -5.94 -7.09 2.98
CA VAL A 188 -5.80 -6.49 4.31
C VAL A 188 -5.41 -5.01 4.20
N MET A 189 -4.38 -4.69 3.42
CA MET A 189 -3.91 -3.32 3.26
C MET A 189 -4.96 -2.44 2.58
N THR A 190 -5.71 -2.96 1.61
CA THR A 190 -6.82 -2.23 0.98
C THR A 190 -7.94 -1.95 1.98
N TYR A 191 -8.33 -2.94 2.80
CA TYR A 191 -9.36 -2.76 3.82
C TYR A 191 -8.98 -1.67 4.84
N VAL A 192 -7.76 -1.73 5.39
CA VAL A 192 -7.31 -0.74 6.40
C VAL A 192 -7.04 0.63 5.80
N LEU A 193 -6.62 0.68 4.53
CA LEU A 193 -6.47 1.93 3.79
C LEU A 193 -7.83 2.63 3.60
N LEU A 194 -8.85 1.89 3.17
CA LEU A 194 -10.21 2.44 3.02
C LEU A 194 -10.78 2.92 4.36
N ALA A 195 -10.57 2.15 5.44
CA ALA A 195 -10.96 2.57 6.78
C ALA A 195 -10.25 3.88 7.19
N ALA A 196 -8.95 3.99 6.95
CA ALA A 196 -8.17 5.20 7.26
C ALA A 196 -8.59 6.44 6.45
N ILE A 197 -9.03 6.24 5.20
CA ILE A 197 -9.57 7.30 4.34
C ILE A 197 -10.94 7.76 4.87
N ASN A 198 -11.82 6.83 5.23
CA ASN A 198 -13.12 7.19 5.81
C ASN A 198 -12.95 7.97 7.14
N ASP A 199 -12.07 7.49 8.03
CA ASP A 199 -11.72 8.21 9.27
C ASP A 199 -11.20 9.64 8.98
N GLN A 200 -10.45 9.81 7.88
CA GLN A 200 -9.97 11.13 7.46
C GLN A 200 -11.10 12.04 6.97
N GLU A 201 -12.03 11.51 6.19
CA GLU A 201 -13.17 12.26 5.69
C GLU A 201 -14.07 12.71 6.84
N ASP A 202 -14.29 11.84 7.83
CA ASP A 202 -15.05 12.17 9.04
C ASP A 202 -14.38 13.28 9.87
N GLU A 203 -13.05 13.22 10.06
CA GLU A 203 -12.27 14.29 10.71
C GLU A 203 -12.37 15.63 9.97
N LEU A 204 -12.30 15.59 8.63
CA LEU A 204 -12.43 16.77 7.78
C LEU A 204 -13.84 17.34 7.80
N ASN A 205 -14.88 16.51 7.87
CA ASN A 205 -16.28 16.96 7.94
C ASN A 205 -16.64 17.52 9.32
N ALA A 206 -16.01 17.01 10.39
CA ALA A 206 -16.20 17.53 11.75
C ALA A 206 -15.52 18.91 11.97
N THR A 207 -14.43 19.20 11.23
CA THR A 207 -13.66 20.44 11.40
C THR A 207 -14.47 21.72 11.09
N PRO A 208 -15.20 21.83 9.96
CA PRO A 208 -16.10 22.96 9.68
C PRO A 208 -17.17 23.15 10.75
N ALA A 209 -17.74 22.06 11.28
CA ALA A 209 -18.75 22.14 12.34
C ALA A 209 -18.16 22.74 13.62
N GLY A 210 -16.95 22.32 14.01
CA GLY A 210 -16.25 22.86 15.18
C GLY A 210 -15.84 24.32 15.02
N ILE A 211 -15.43 24.74 13.81
CA ILE A 211 -15.11 26.16 13.52
C ILE A 211 -16.38 27.01 13.61
N VAL A 212 -17.49 26.56 13.02
CA VAL A 212 -18.77 27.29 13.08
C VAL A 212 -19.29 27.39 14.51
N GLU A 213 -19.18 26.32 15.30
CA GLU A 213 -19.57 26.33 16.71
C GLU A 213 -18.69 27.28 17.54
N PHE A 214 -17.36 27.24 17.32
CA PHE A 214 -16.42 28.15 17.96
C PHE A 214 -16.67 29.61 17.59
N GLU A 215 -16.87 29.93 16.30
CA GLU A 215 -17.19 31.27 15.83
C GLU A 215 -18.51 31.76 16.43
N SER A 216 -19.54 30.90 16.49
CA SER A 216 -20.82 31.22 17.12
C SER A 216 -20.68 31.53 18.61
N ASP A 217 -19.92 30.74 19.36
CA ASP A 217 -19.68 30.98 20.78
C ASP A 217 -18.90 32.28 21.01
N LEU A 218 -17.87 32.52 20.17
CA LEU A 218 -17.11 33.77 20.23
C LEU A 218 -18.00 34.99 19.96
N GLN A 219 -18.86 34.91 18.94
CA GLN A 219 -19.82 35.96 18.60
C GLN A 219 -20.79 36.22 19.77
N HIS A 220 -21.27 35.16 20.42
CA HIS A 220 -22.15 35.26 21.58
C HIS A 220 -21.46 35.91 22.77
N GLN A 221 -20.20 35.53 23.05
CA GLN A 221 -19.39 36.14 24.12
C GLN A 221 -19.13 37.64 23.86
N VAL A 222 -18.78 38.00 22.61
CA VAL A 222 -18.58 39.41 22.22
C VAL A 222 -19.87 40.21 22.42
N ASN A 223 -21.02 39.71 21.93
CA ASN A 223 -22.31 40.39 22.08
C ASN A 223 -22.70 40.58 23.56
N ARG A 224 -22.45 39.56 24.39
CA ARG A 224 -22.68 39.65 25.83
C ARG A 224 -21.82 40.76 26.46
N LEU A 225 -20.53 40.78 26.19
CA LEU A 225 -19.61 41.81 26.71
C LEU A 225 -19.99 43.22 26.25
N SER A 226 -20.37 43.37 24.98
CA SER A 226 -20.89 44.64 24.45
C SER A 226 -22.13 45.11 25.20
N SER A 227 -23.08 44.21 25.48
CA SER A 227 -24.28 44.54 26.26
C SER A 227 -23.99 44.91 27.71
N GLU A 228 -23.03 44.22 28.36
CA GLU A 228 -22.60 44.52 29.72
C GLU A 228 -21.94 45.91 29.77
N LEU A 229 -21.07 46.24 28.82
CA LEU A 229 -20.43 47.57 28.71
C LEU A 229 -21.44 48.69 28.48
N GLU A 230 -22.44 48.48 27.62
CA GLU A 230 -23.52 49.45 27.42
C GLU A 230 -24.33 49.69 28.68
N SER A 231 -24.65 48.62 29.43
CA SER A 231 -25.37 48.73 30.70
C SER A 231 -24.57 49.54 31.73
N ILE A 232 -23.26 49.30 31.85
CA ILE A 232 -22.36 50.02 32.74
C ILE A 232 -22.28 51.49 32.34
N ARG A 233 -22.17 51.79 31.03
CA ARG A 233 -22.16 53.16 30.53
C ARG A 233 -23.45 53.90 30.86
N GLN A 234 -24.61 53.24 30.78
CA GLN A 234 -25.89 53.82 31.18
C GLN A 234 -26.01 54.03 32.70
N LEU A 235 -25.43 53.15 33.52
CA LEU A 235 -25.40 53.34 34.97
C LEU A 235 -24.52 54.54 35.37
N MET A 236 -23.34 54.67 34.74
CA MET A 236 -22.44 55.81 34.98
C MET A 236 -23.06 57.14 34.54
N SER A 237 -23.79 57.18 33.42
CA SER A 237 -24.46 58.41 32.97
C SER A 237 -25.65 58.83 33.83
N ARG A 238 -26.19 57.92 34.66
CA ARG A 238 -27.30 58.19 35.60
C ARG A 238 -26.84 58.56 37.01
N GLN A 239 -25.54 58.49 37.33
CA GLN A 239 -25.04 58.97 38.63
C GLN A 239 -25.04 60.51 38.65
N PRO A 240 -25.75 61.16 39.60
CA PRO A 240 -25.71 62.61 39.71
C PRO A 240 -24.32 63.07 40.16
N ALA A 241 -23.82 64.16 39.56
CA ALA A 241 -22.55 64.76 39.92
C ALA A 241 -22.50 65.05 41.43
N PRO A 242 -21.37 64.78 42.12
CA PRO A 242 -21.27 65.06 43.55
C PRO A 242 -21.57 66.54 43.78
N ALA A 243 -22.57 66.80 44.65
CA ALA A 243 -22.94 68.13 45.06
C ALA A 243 -21.67 68.85 45.55
N GLN A 244 -21.28 69.92 44.84
CA GLN A 244 -20.20 70.80 45.26
C GLN A 244 -20.65 71.45 46.57
N GLY A 245 -20.19 70.88 47.69
CA GLY A 245 -20.38 71.41 49.03
C GLY A 245 -19.58 72.70 49.18
N SER A 246 -20.33 73.75 49.54
CA SER A 246 -19.93 75.10 49.96
C SER A 246 -18.86 75.15 51.05
#